data_AF-A0A2W5BM27-F1
#
_entry.id   AF-A0A2W5BM27-F1
#
_cell.length_a   1.000
_cell.length_b   1.000
_cell.length_c   1.000
_cell.angle_alpha   90.00
_cell.angle_beta   90.00
_cell.angle_gamma   90.00
#
_symmetry.space_group_name_H-M   'P 1'
#
loop_
_entity.id
_entity.type
_entity.pdbx_description
1 polymer ?
#
loop_
_entity_poly.entity_id
_entity_poly.type
_entity_poly.pdbx_seq_one_letter_code
_entity_poly.pdbx_strand_id
1 'polypeptide(L)'
;MKKDLHKPLIWTVVASESSHLLCCVFPTLFSLAGLLSGLGFMVTIPAPMVELHDMIHRFEIPLILMSGVLLALGWAALRYSEKVDCHSTGCAHGACAPKRSKAGLIMAIASGLFVFNVAIYLFVHRTNLIEHVLGHAH
;
A
#
# COMPACT_ATOMS: atom_id res chain seq x y z
N MET A 1 -5.50 41.87 19.12
CA MET A 1 -5.05 40.91 18.09
C MET A 1 -5.22 39.50 18.66
N LYS A 2 -6.29 38.75 18.31
CA LYS A 2 -6.53 37.31 18.63
C LYS A 2 -8.02 36.95 18.46
N LYS A 3 -8.50 36.80 17.22
CA LYS A 3 -9.75 36.05 16.91
C LYS A 3 -9.58 35.09 15.73
N ASP A 4 -8.49 35.24 14.96
CA ASP A 4 -8.28 34.48 13.73
C ASP A 4 -7.50 33.17 13.89
N LEU A 5 -7.02 32.84 15.10
CA LEU A 5 -6.20 31.64 15.34
C LEU A 5 -7.04 30.36 15.59
N HIS A 6 -8.31 30.50 16.00
CA HIS A 6 -9.17 29.34 16.30
C HIS A 6 -9.64 28.61 15.04
N LYS A 7 -9.95 29.34 13.97
CA LYS A 7 -10.37 28.76 12.68
C LYS A 7 -9.31 27.86 12.03
N PRO A 8 -8.04 28.27 11.87
CA PRO A 8 -7.02 27.40 11.30
C PRO A 8 -6.71 26.20 12.20
N LEU A 9 -6.79 26.34 13.54
CA LEU A 9 -6.58 25.23 14.45
C LEU A 9 -7.66 24.14 14.29
N ILE A 10 -8.94 24.52 14.27
CA ILE A 10 -10.05 23.59 14.03
C ILE A 10 -9.89 22.91 12.66
N TRP A 11 -9.49 23.66 11.64
CA TRP A 11 -9.28 23.12 10.29
C TRP A 11 -8.14 22.10 10.25
N THR A 12 -7.02 22.36 10.93
CA THR A 12 -5.90 21.42 11.00
C THR A 12 -6.26 20.14 11.76
N VAL A 13 -7.07 20.24 12.82
CA VAL A 13 -7.53 19.08 13.59
C VAL A 13 -8.46 18.22 12.74
N VAL A 14 -9.44 18.83 12.08
CA VAL A 14 -10.36 18.09 11.19
C VAL A 14 -9.62 17.45 10.02
N ALA A 15 -8.66 18.16 9.41
CA ALA A 15 -7.83 17.62 8.34
C ALA A 15 -6.95 16.44 8.81
N SER A 16 -6.39 16.51 10.02
CA SER A 16 -5.57 15.44 10.59
C SER A 16 -6.40 14.18 10.90
N GLU A 17 -7.57 14.33 11.53
CA GLU A 17 -8.43 13.20 11.90
C GLU A 17 -9.09 12.55 10.68
N SER A 18 -9.55 13.35 9.70
CA SER A 18 -10.11 12.84 8.45
C SER A 18 -9.08 12.07 7.62
N SER A 19 -7.81 12.50 7.63
CA SER A 19 -6.73 11.78 6.97
C SER A 19 -6.53 10.38 7.56
N HIS A 20 -6.67 10.23 8.88
CA HIS A 20 -6.58 8.91 9.55
C HIS A 20 -7.75 7.99 9.20
N LEU A 21 -8.98 8.52 9.11
CA LEU A 21 -10.11 7.75 8.64
C LEU A 21 -9.90 7.25 7.20
N LEU A 22 -9.39 8.12 6.32
CA LEU A 22 -9.14 7.76 4.92
C LEU A 22 -7.96 6.79 4.77
N CYS A 23 -6.86 6.97 5.49
CA CYS A 23 -5.68 6.12 5.33
C CYS A 23 -5.74 4.79 6.11
N CYS A 24 -6.57 4.67 7.15
CA CYS A 24 -6.72 3.44 7.91
C CYS A 24 -8.01 2.68 7.61
N VAL A 25 -9.15 3.35 7.45
CA VAL A 25 -10.45 2.67 7.29
C VAL A 25 -10.67 2.24 5.85
N PHE A 26 -10.36 3.10 4.88
CA PHE A 26 -10.60 2.80 3.46
C PHE A 26 -9.82 1.56 2.96
N PRO A 27 -8.51 1.41 3.24
CA PRO A 27 -7.78 0.21 2.81
C PRO A 27 -8.28 -1.06 3.51
N THR A 28 -8.72 -0.94 4.76
CA THR A 28 -9.25 -2.07 5.52
C THR A 28 -10.58 -2.55 4.96
N LEU A 29 -11.49 -1.63 4.63
CA LEU A 29 -12.76 -1.97 3.98
C LEU A 29 -12.54 -2.59 2.60
N PHE A 30 -11.61 -2.06 1.81
CA PHE A 30 -11.28 -2.63 0.50
C PHE A 30 -10.67 -4.03 0.63
N SER A 31 -9.79 -4.24 1.61
CA SER A 31 -9.19 -5.56 1.89
C SER A 31 -10.24 -6.57 2.34
N LEU A 32 -11.19 -6.16 3.19
CA LEU A 32 -12.29 -7.00 3.64
C LEU A 32 -13.23 -7.37 2.49
N ALA A 33 -13.60 -6.39 1.66
CA ALA A 33 -14.40 -6.63 0.46
C ALA A 33 -13.69 -7.58 -0.50
N GLY A 34 -12.39 -7.38 -0.75
CA GLY A 34 -11.58 -8.26 -1.58
C GLY A 34 -11.50 -9.69 -1.05
N LEU A 35 -11.37 -9.86 0.28
CA LEU A 35 -11.37 -11.18 0.92
C LEU A 35 -12.72 -11.89 0.74
N LEU A 36 -13.83 -11.19 0.96
CA LEU A 36 -15.18 -11.73 0.78
C LEU A 36 -15.47 -12.06 -0.69
N SER A 37 -15.05 -11.20 -1.62
CA SER A 37 -15.13 -11.47 -3.06
C SER A 37 -14.30 -12.68 -3.45
N GLY A 38 -13.06 -12.82 -2.95
CA GLY A 38 -12.19 -13.97 -3.21
C GLY A 38 -12.78 -15.29 -2.72
N LEU A 39 -13.43 -15.28 -1.55
CA LEU A 39 -14.16 -16.45 -1.03
C LEU A 39 -15.37 -16.81 -1.91
N GLY A 40 -16.08 -15.82 -2.46
CA GLY A 40 -17.20 -16.04 -3.38
C GLY A 40 -16.77 -16.66 -4.72
N PHE A 41 -15.63 -16.23 -5.26
CA PHE A 41 -15.12 -16.75 -6.54
C PHE A 41 -14.67 -18.21 -6.50
N MET A 42 -14.30 -18.74 -5.33
CA MET A 42 -13.96 -20.15 -5.17
C MET A 42 -15.15 -21.10 -5.36
N VAL A 43 -16.39 -20.61 -5.32
CA VAL A 43 -17.61 -21.44 -5.31
C VAL A 43 -18.29 -21.50 -6.67
N THR A 44 -18.35 -20.40 -7.43
CA THR A 44 -18.94 -20.36 -8.78
C THR A 44 -18.27 -19.30 -9.64
N ILE A 45 -17.68 -19.69 -10.78
CA ILE A 45 -17.21 -18.73 -11.80
C ILE A 45 -18.22 -18.73 -12.96
N PRO A 46 -19.18 -17.79 -12.99
CA PRO A 46 -20.07 -17.61 -14.13
C PRO A 46 -19.32 -16.98 -15.32
N ALA A 47 -19.70 -17.32 -16.57
CA ALA A 47 -19.06 -16.84 -17.80
C ALA A 47 -18.76 -15.30 -17.89
N PRO A 48 -19.65 -14.38 -17.49
CA PRO A 48 -19.33 -12.94 -17.52
C PRO A 48 -18.22 -12.52 -16.54
N MET A 49 -17.88 -13.35 -15.56
CA MET A 49 -16.75 -13.08 -14.66
C MET A 49 -15.38 -13.34 -15.30
N VAL A 50 -15.33 -14.09 -16.41
CA VAL A 50 -14.08 -14.29 -17.17
C VAL A 50 -13.67 -13.01 -17.89
N GLU A 51 -14.60 -12.28 -18.50
CA GLU A 51 -14.30 -10.96 -19.09
C GLU A 51 -13.90 -9.93 -18.03
N LEU A 52 -14.54 -9.97 -16.86
CA LEU A 52 -14.17 -9.07 -15.76
C LEU A 52 -12.78 -9.39 -15.22
N HIS A 53 -12.42 -10.68 -15.11
CA HIS A 53 -11.10 -11.14 -14.71
C HIS A 53 -10.00 -10.65 -15.67
N ASP A 54 -10.24 -10.74 -16.98
CA ASP A 54 -9.33 -10.20 -18.00
C ASP A 54 -9.17 -8.68 -17.93
N MET A 55 -10.27 -7.96 -17.66
CA MET A 55 -10.22 -6.51 -17.39
C MET A 55 -9.38 -6.20 -16.15
N ILE A 56 -9.55 -6.95 -15.07
CA ILE A 56 -8.81 -6.76 -13.81
C ILE A 56 -7.32 -7.06 -14.01
N HIS A 57 -6.94 -8.09 -14.78
CA HIS A 57 -5.54 -8.40 -15.06
C HIS A 57 -4.80 -7.25 -15.76
N ARG A 58 -5.49 -6.46 -16.59
CA ARG A 58 -4.88 -5.26 -17.21
C ARG A 58 -4.51 -4.20 -16.17
N PHE A 59 -5.23 -4.13 -15.06
CA PHE A 59 -4.95 -3.20 -13.96
C PHE A 59 -3.93 -3.73 -12.95
N GLU A 60 -3.55 -4.99 -13.01
CA GLU A 60 -2.61 -5.60 -12.06
C GLU A 60 -1.22 -4.96 -12.15
N ILE A 61 -0.69 -4.77 -13.36
CA ILE A 61 0.62 -4.16 -13.61
C ILE A 61 0.72 -2.72 -13.05
N PRO A 62 -0.19 -1.78 -13.40
CA PRO A 62 -0.12 -0.43 -12.86
C PRO A 62 -0.27 -0.39 -11.33
N LEU A 63 -1.04 -1.32 -10.75
CA LEU A 63 -1.25 -1.40 -9.30
C LEU A 63 0.01 -1.90 -8.57
N ILE A 64 0.71 -2.89 -9.11
CA ILE A 64 2.03 -3.33 -8.61
C ILE A 64 3.05 -2.21 -8.72
N LEU A 65 3.10 -1.51 -9.86
CA LEU A 65 4.03 -0.39 -10.09
C LEU A 65 3.80 0.73 -9.08
N MET A 66 2.55 1.15 -8.90
CA MET A 66 2.18 2.20 -7.94
C MET A 66 2.50 1.80 -6.50
N SER A 67 2.25 0.54 -6.14
CA SER A 67 2.61 0.00 -4.82
C SER A 67 4.12 0.04 -4.58
N GLY A 68 4.92 -0.28 -5.59
CA GLY A 68 6.38 -0.16 -5.54
C GLY A 68 6.86 1.28 -5.35
N VAL A 69 6.25 2.24 -6.07
CA VAL A 69 6.55 3.68 -5.92
C VAL A 69 6.21 4.17 -4.51
N LEU A 70 5.03 3.82 -4.00
CA LEU A 70 4.62 4.20 -2.64
C LEU A 70 5.54 3.60 -1.57
N LEU A 71 5.98 2.36 -1.75
CA LEU A 71 6.93 1.72 -0.83
C LEU A 71 8.30 2.42 -0.87
N ALA A 72 8.78 2.80 -2.06
CA ALA A 72 10.02 3.57 -2.22
C ALA A 72 9.91 4.95 -1.56
N LEU A 73 8.77 5.64 -1.74
CA LEU A 73 8.47 6.90 -1.07
C LEU A 73 8.42 6.75 0.45
N GLY A 74 7.83 5.67 0.97
CA GLY A 74 7.80 5.38 2.41
C GLY A 74 9.20 5.20 3.00
N TRP A 75 10.09 4.49 2.29
CA TRP A 75 11.50 4.35 2.68
C TRP A 75 12.26 5.66 2.58
N ALA A 76 12.02 6.46 1.53
CA ALA A 76 12.63 7.77 1.36
C ALA A 76 12.20 8.73 2.47
N ALA A 77 10.92 8.75 2.83
CA ALA A 77 10.38 9.53 3.93
C ALA A 77 10.99 9.11 5.28
N LEU A 78 11.11 7.80 5.54
CA LEU A 78 11.72 7.30 6.77
C LEU A 78 13.19 7.76 6.91
N ARG A 79 13.97 7.72 5.83
CA ARG A 79 15.35 8.24 5.82
C ARG A 79 15.43 9.76 5.88
N TYR A 80 14.47 10.46 5.27
CA TYR A 80 14.41 11.91 5.34
C TYR A 80 14.11 12.40 6.76
N SER A 81 13.20 11.74 7.46
CA SER A 81 12.92 12.03 8.88
C SER A 81 14.16 11.89 9.76
N GLU A 82 15.04 10.92 9.49
CA GLU A 82 16.30 10.78 10.23
C GLU A 82 17.22 12.00 10.05
N LYS A 83 17.19 12.62 8.87
CA LYS A 83 18.02 13.78 8.55
C LYS A 83 17.44 15.09 9.09
N VAL A 84 16.13 15.19 9.31
CA VAL A 84 15.47 16.41 9.78
C VAL A 84 15.28 16.43 11.29
N ASP A 85 14.77 15.35 11.89
CA ASP A 85 14.40 15.34 13.32
C ASP A 85 15.59 15.04 14.25
N CYS A 86 16.65 14.38 13.76
CA CYS A 86 17.75 13.91 14.60
C CYS A 86 19.11 14.57 14.32
N HIS A 87 19.14 15.66 13.55
CA HIS A 87 20.40 16.28 13.09
C HIS A 87 21.16 17.09 14.15
N SER A 88 20.49 17.49 15.25
CA SER A 88 21.11 18.34 16.26
C SER A 88 20.99 17.69 17.65
N THR A 89 22.14 17.41 18.24
CA THR A 89 22.37 17.15 19.66
C THR A 89 21.31 17.76 20.60
N GLY A 90 20.65 16.93 21.43
CA GLY A 90 19.83 17.40 22.55
C GLY A 90 18.32 17.55 22.28
N CYS A 91 17.70 16.62 21.56
CA CYS A 91 16.26 16.57 21.37
C CYS A 91 15.48 16.59 22.71
N ALA A 92 14.80 17.70 23.00
CA ALA A 92 13.93 17.89 24.19
C ALA A 92 12.57 17.17 24.09
N HIS A 93 12.44 16.20 23.18
CA HIS A 93 11.22 15.43 22.93
C HIS A 93 11.42 13.96 23.31
N GLY A 94 10.35 13.29 23.75
CA GLY A 94 10.37 11.92 24.22
C GLY A 94 11.03 10.92 23.24
N ALA A 95 11.47 9.78 23.77
CA ALA A 95 12.28 8.79 23.07
C ALA A 95 11.83 8.55 21.61
N CYS A 96 12.58 9.10 20.66
CA CYS A 96 12.31 8.98 19.22
C CYS A 96 12.68 7.57 18.70
N ALA A 97 13.63 6.90 19.37
CA ALA A 97 14.11 5.55 19.04
C ALA A 97 13.02 4.44 19.00
N PRO A 98 12.13 4.27 20.01
CA PRO A 98 11.12 3.20 20.00
C PRO A 98 10.00 3.39 18.97
N LYS A 99 9.70 4.63 18.54
CA LYS A 99 8.73 4.87 17.45
C LYS A 99 9.35 4.56 16.08
N ARG A 100 10.63 4.87 15.89
CA ARG A 100 11.38 4.58 14.66
C ARG A 100 11.55 3.08 14.41
N SER A 101 11.90 2.28 15.43
CA SER A 101 12.09 0.83 15.26
C SER A 101 10.80 0.12 14.83
N LYS A 102 9.65 0.56 15.37
CA LYS A 102 8.33 0.04 14.98
C LYS A 102 7.96 0.43 13.55
N ALA A 103 8.19 1.68 13.15
CA ALA A 103 7.95 2.12 11.78
C ALA A 103 8.83 1.37 10.76
N GLY A 104 10.11 1.16 11.08
CA GLY A 104 11.02 0.36 10.26
C GLY A 104 10.60 -1.11 10.14
N LEU A 105 10.10 -1.71 11.22
CA LEU A 105 9.58 -3.09 11.21
C LEU A 105 8.35 -3.21 10.29
N ILE A 106 7.40 -2.28 10.39
CA ILE A 106 6.20 -2.27 9.53
C ILE A 106 6.61 -2.11 8.06
N MET A 107 7.54 -1.21 7.75
CA MET A 107 8.07 -1.03 6.40
C MET A 107 8.78 -2.28 5.87
N ALA A 108 9.52 -3.00 6.72
CA ALA A 108 10.16 -4.26 6.35
C ALA A 108 9.13 -5.36 6.04
N ILE A 109 8.10 -5.51 6.87
CA ILE A 109 6.99 -6.46 6.64
C ILE A 109 6.27 -6.12 5.33
N ALA A 110 5.90 -4.85 5.12
CA ALA A 110 5.26 -4.39 3.89
C ALA A 110 6.12 -4.68 2.64
N SER A 111 7.44 -4.48 2.74
CA SER A 111 8.37 -4.80 1.66
C SER A 111 8.44 -6.30 1.38
N GLY A 112 8.42 -7.14 2.43
CA GLY A 112 8.38 -8.60 2.29
C GLY A 112 7.09 -9.08 1.60
N LEU A 113 5.93 -8.56 2.01
CA LEU A 113 4.66 -8.88 1.35
C LEU A 113 4.63 -8.42 -0.12
N PHE A 114 5.19 -7.24 -0.42
CA PHE A 114 5.29 -6.75 -1.80
C PHE A 114 6.17 -7.67 -2.67
N VAL A 115 7.35 -8.07 -2.16
CA VAL A 115 8.23 -9.00 -2.89
C VAL A 115 7.55 -10.35 -3.12
N PHE A 116 6.82 -10.87 -2.13
CA PHE A 116 6.04 -12.10 -2.28
C PHE A 116 4.93 -11.95 -3.34
N ASN A 117 4.23 -10.82 -3.35
CA ASN A 117 3.20 -10.52 -4.35
C ASN A 117 3.79 -10.46 -5.77
N VAL A 118 4.93 -9.77 -5.95
CA VAL A 118 5.66 -9.73 -7.22
C VAL A 118 6.17 -11.11 -7.63
N ALA A 119 6.64 -11.92 -6.68
CA ALA A 119 7.08 -13.28 -6.96
C ALA A 119 5.92 -14.14 -7.50
N ILE A 120 4.74 -14.11 -6.87
CA ILE A 120 3.56 -14.82 -7.38
C ILE A 120 3.20 -14.34 -8.78
N TYR A 121 3.19 -13.03 -9.02
CA TYR A 121 2.93 -12.47 -10.35
C TYR A 121 3.91 -13.01 -11.40
N LEU A 122 5.21 -13.05 -11.08
CA LEU A 122 6.25 -13.54 -11.98
C LEU A 122 6.22 -15.07 -12.18
N PHE A 123 5.81 -15.85 -11.18
CA PHE A 123 5.81 -17.31 -11.26
C PHE A 123 4.49 -17.88 -11.80
N VAL A 124 3.36 -17.24 -11.55
CA VAL A 124 2.04 -17.75 -11.98
C VAL A 124 1.65 -17.12 -13.33
N HIS A 125 1.63 -15.79 -13.43
CA HIS A 125 1.12 -15.13 -14.65
C HIS A 125 2.11 -15.09 -15.80
N ARG A 126 3.41 -14.93 -15.51
CA ARG A 126 4.45 -14.95 -16.55
C ARG A 126 4.70 -16.35 -17.11
N THR A 127 4.45 -17.40 -16.32
CA THR A 127 4.50 -18.80 -16.81
C THR A 127 3.34 -19.08 -17.77
N ASN A 128 2.12 -18.60 -17.48
CA ASN A 128 0.97 -18.70 -18.39
C ASN A 128 1.21 -17.98 -19.74
N LEU A 129 1.97 -16.87 -19.75
CA LEU A 129 2.35 -16.17 -20.99
C LEU A 129 3.36 -16.98 -21.84
N ILE A 130 4.27 -17.71 -21.20
CA ILE A 130 5.24 -18.58 -21.88
C ILE A 130 4.54 -19.81 -22.46
N GLU A 131 3.59 -20.41 -21.74
CA GLU A 131 2.77 -21.53 -22.24
C GLU A 131 1.91 -21.12 -23.45
N HIS A 132 1.29 -19.94 -23.44
CA HIS A 132 0.45 -19.49 -24.56
C HIS A 132 1.24 -19.11 -25.83
N VAL A 133 2.52 -18.74 -25.68
CA VAL A 133 3.42 -18.42 -26.80
C VAL A 133 4.14 -19.66 -27.34
N LEU A 134 4.48 -20.64 -26.49
CA LEU A 134 5.11 -21.90 -26.92
C LEU A 134 4.10 -23.01 -27.30
N GLY A 135 2.84 -22.92 -26.86
CA GLY A 135 1.77 -23.84 -27.23
C GLY A 135 1.24 -23.67 -28.66
N HIS A 136 1.62 -22.58 -29.35
CA HIS A 136 1.31 -22.37 -30.77
C HIS A 136 2.46 -22.78 -31.71
N ALA A 137 3.54 -23.37 -31.19
CA ALA A 137 4.70 -23.82 -31.95
C ALA A 137 4.70 -25.34 -32.26
N HIS A 138 3.56 -26.01 -32.11
CA HIS A 138 3.35 -27.39 -32.53
C HIS A 138 2.08 -27.54 -33.38
#